data_AF-A0A6J4HB76-F1
#
_entry.id   AF-A0A6J4HB76-F1
#
_cell.length_a   1.000
_cell.length_b   1.000
_cell.length_c   1.000
_cell.angle_alpha   90.00
_cell.angle_beta   90.00
_cell.angle_gamma   90.00
#
_symmetry.space_group_name_H-M   'P 1'
#
loop_
_entity.id
_entity.type
_entity.pdbx_description
1 polymer ?
#
loop_
_entity_poly.entity_id
_entity_poly.type
_entity_poly.pdbx_seq_one_letter_code
_entity_poly.pdbx_strand_id
1 'polypeptide(L)'
;MARVAATGWVSGQVAPARLRLLHLLFMLFAALAAVAIAAPSVLTQRTLYAAQATVRWDTSRFPALAPSGAAGHELVDMQKQLGEILRDRYEGLGSRIRGLEYRVAGTDSIVAIAFTPSVSESVALADEAAAGLAQRIYASAGAPLLREILGHQLQASLEGHPPLSDEDVFMRRLILTSALHGGVAPSRGEFGMADLDTTQQAAVIRALEVQYDLTALDWRTADRQITTAGSEAEREDARVRRKGAQDALLAEKLALDYLYNTYGGAVREITAPGPAFVAAAATGADAIPAYRALKLAIAAAVGLLGGFFTVLLDRSVGIAAKLQELWAYRELIRNMVRRDLKARYKNSLLGYFWSLLNPLMTMLIFWLVFGVLLQTGIPMFPVFLIVALLPWNFAVTAVSGGMRSILDNAHLVKKVYFPREILPLTVVLANLVNYVLALPVMFLVMAAVQLSVLGHLQFSLTFAFLPVILAIQVIFLVGVSLLLSTVAIFFRDTTHIIDILIQLWIFLTPVFYSLEAVTRGNLLAAQVVRWLNPMASLVDFYRDILYGQATNPVPGLPALDGVFRTLLTALVILAIGAYVFHRNSSRFGEEL
;
A
#
# COMPACT_ATOMS: atom_id res chain seq x y z
N MET A 1 -8.29 -64.11 -19.82
CA MET A 1 -8.19 -62.89 -20.66
C MET A 1 -8.44 -61.57 -19.91
N ALA A 2 -9.02 -61.54 -18.70
CA ALA A 2 -9.19 -60.30 -17.93
C ALA A 2 -7.93 -59.77 -17.18
N ARG A 3 -6.86 -60.57 -17.07
CA ARG A 3 -5.57 -60.14 -16.46
C ARG A 3 -4.55 -59.55 -17.43
N VAL A 4 -4.81 -59.61 -18.75
CA VAL A 4 -3.94 -59.02 -19.79
C VAL A 4 -4.42 -57.63 -20.23
N ALA A 5 -5.68 -57.27 -19.94
CA ALA A 5 -6.22 -55.93 -20.21
C ALA A 5 -5.88 -54.89 -19.13
N ALA A 6 -5.50 -55.31 -17.92
CA ALA A 6 -5.17 -54.42 -16.81
C ALA A 6 -3.72 -53.90 -16.83
N THR A 7 -2.82 -54.53 -17.57
CA THR A 7 -1.41 -54.13 -17.67
C THR A 7 -1.11 -53.23 -18.87
N GLY A 8 -2.06 -53.02 -19.78
CA GLY A 8 -1.89 -52.16 -20.96
C GLY A 8 -2.17 -50.67 -20.72
N TRP A 9 -2.66 -50.28 -19.54
CA TRP A 9 -3.17 -48.93 -19.25
C TRP A 9 -2.19 -47.99 -18.52
N VAL A 10 -0.92 -48.38 -18.32
CA VAL A 10 0.07 -47.59 -17.55
C VAL A 10 1.24 -47.05 -18.38
N SER A 11 1.34 -47.33 -19.68
CA SER A 11 2.47 -46.82 -20.46
C SER A 11 2.08 -46.33 -21.85
N GLY A 12 1.41 -45.19 -21.90
CA GLY A 12 1.54 -44.27 -23.03
C GLY A 12 2.98 -43.76 -23.06
N GLN A 13 3.85 -44.46 -23.79
CA GLN A 13 5.25 -44.07 -24.02
C GLN A 13 5.31 -42.75 -24.79
N VAL A 14 5.23 -41.63 -24.07
CA VAL A 14 5.92 -40.41 -24.52
C VAL A 14 7.40 -40.70 -24.34
N ALA A 15 8.18 -40.62 -25.42
CA ALA A 15 9.62 -40.82 -25.36
C ALA A 15 10.20 -40.00 -24.17
N PRO A 16 10.89 -40.62 -23.20
CA PRO A 16 11.28 -39.98 -21.94
C PRO A 16 12.13 -38.72 -22.14
N ALA A 17 12.76 -38.59 -23.32
CA ALA A 17 13.49 -37.40 -23.74
C ALA A 17 12.60 -36.16 -23.93
N ARG A 18 11.41 -36.30 -24.54
CA ARG A 18 10.51 -35.15 -24.80
C ARG A 18 9.93 -34.58 -23.51
N LEU A 19 9.58 -35.44 -22.55
CA LEU A 19 9.05 -35.02 -21.25
C LEU A 19 10.13 -34.31 -20.42
N ARG A 20 11.37 -34.83 -20.43
CA ARG A 20 12.52 -34.20 -19.75
C ARG A 20 12.85 -32.81 -20.33
N LEU A 21 12.80 -32.66 -21.65
CA LEU A 21 12.99 -31.36 -22.31
C LEU A 21 11.92 -30.36 -21.86
N LEU A 22 10.65 -30.80 -21.80
CA LEU A 22 9.53 -29.96 -21.37
C LEU A 22 9.66 -29.52 -19.91
N HIS A 23 10.10 -30.42 -19.01
CA HIS A 23 10.40 -30.10 -17.61
C HIS A 23 11.56 -29.10 -17.47
N LEU A 24 12.63 -29.24 -18.26
CA LEU A 24 13.75 -28.30 -18.26
C LEU A 24 13.34 -26.90 -18.76
N LEU A 25 12.60 -26.85 -19.87
CA LEU A 25 12.07 -25.58 -20.40
C LEU A 25 11.12 -24.91 -19.41
N PHE A 26 10.30 -25.68 -18.69
CA PHE A 26 9.42 -25.15 -17.65
C PHE A 26 10.20 -24.55 -16.47
N MET A 27 11.26 -25.23 -15.99
CA MET A 27 12.11 -24.69 -14.92
C MET A 27 12.80 -23.38 -15.33
N LEU A 28 13.31 -23.33 -16.58
CA LEU A 28 13.90 -22.10 -17.13
C LEU A 28 12.85 -20.97 -17.22
N PHE A 29 11.65 -21.29 -17.69
CA PHE A 29 10.54 -20.33 -17.76
C PHE A 29 10.14 -19.82 -16.37
N ALA A 30 10.05 -20.68 -15.36
CA ALA A 30 9.73 -20.29 -13.98
C ALA A 30 10.79 -19.34 -13.40
N ALA A 31 12.07 -19.60 -13.67
CA ALA A 31 13.17 -18.71 -13.28
C ALA A 31 13.06 -17.34 -13.97
N LEU A 32 12.85 -17.33 -15.29
CA LEU A 32 12.70 -16.10 -16.07
C LEU A 32 11.47 -15.29 -15.62
N ALA A 33 10.34 -15.94 -15.35
CA ALA A 33 9.13 -15.30 -14.86
C ALA A 33 9.35 -14.66 -13.48
N ALA A 34 10.00 -15.36 -12.55
CA ALA A 34 10.33 -14.81 -11.23
C ALA A 34 11.24 -13.58 -11.32
N VAL A 35 12.23 -13.61 -12.22
CA VAL A 35 13.09 -12.44 -12.50
C VAL A 35 12.29 -11.31 -13.14
N ALA A 36 11.42 -11.59 -14.11
CA ALA A 36 10.60 -10.59 -14.76
C ALA A 36 9.63 -9.89 -13.79
N ILE A 37 9.13 -10.59 -12.77
CA ILE A 37 8.29 -10.02 -11.72
C ILE A 37 9.11 -9.15 -10.75
N ALA A 38 10.30 -9.61 -10.36
CA ALA A 38 11.15 -8.87 -9.42
C ALA A 38 11.83 -7.65 -10.08
N ALA A 39 12.17 -7.75 -11.36
CA ALA A 39 13.01 -6.78 -12.08
C ALA A 39 12.50 -5.33 -12.01
N PRO A 40 11.21 -5.03 -12.28
CA PRO A 40 10.71 -3.66 -12.20
C PRO A 40 10.97 -3.04 -10.82
N SER A 41 10.66 -3.77 -9.73
CA SER A 41 10.83 -3.27 -8.37
C SER A 41 12.29 -3.13 -7.94
N VAL A 42 13.19 -3.98 -8.45
CA VAL A 42 14.61 -3.99 -8.07
C VAL A 42 15.41 -2.99 -8.90
N LEU A 43 15.12 -2.87 -10.20
CA LEU A 43 15.83 -1.99 -11.12
C LEU A 43 15.43 -0.52 -10.95
N THR A 44 14.19 -0.25 -10.52
CA THR A 44 13.71 1.13 -10.26
C THR A 44 14.10 1.67 -8.88
N GLN A 45 14.73 0.87 -8.02
CA GLN A 45 15.23 1.34 -6.72
C GLN A 45 16.26 2.44 -6.91
N ARG A 46 15.94 3.65 -6.46
CA ARG A 46 16.90 4.77 -6.42
C ARG A 46 18.05 4.44 -5.49
N THR A 47 19.26 4.82 -5.88
CA THR A 47 20.42 4.78 -4.99
C THR A 47 20.24 5.85 -3.93
N LEU A 48 20.37 5.49 -2.67
CA LEU A 48 20.36 6.42 -1.55
C LEU A 48 21.81 6.66 -1.12
N TYR A 49 22.10 7.87 -0.70
CA TYR A 49 23.39 8.26 -0.14
C TYR A 49 23.20 8.56 1.34
N ALA A 50 24.14 8.13 2.17
CA ALA A 50 24.15 8.42 3.61
C ALA A 50 25.30 9.36 3.94
N ALA A 51 25.02 10.48 4.58
CA ALA A 51 26.02 11.40 5.12
C ALA A 51 25.91 11.43 6.64
N GLN A 52 27.02 11.75 7.31
CA GLN A 52 27.11 11.74 8.76
C GLN A 52 27.79 13.01 9.25
N ALA A 53 27.22 13.65 10.27
CA ALA A 53 27.81 14.77 10.98
C ALA A 53 27.75 14.49 12.49
N THR A 54 28.81 14.83 13.22
CA THR A 54 28.95 14.50 14.65
C THR A 54 28.85 15.76 15.50
N VAL A 55 28.00 15.71 16.52
CA VAL A 55 27.85 16.74 17.55
C VAL A 55 28.52 16.26 18.83
N ARG A 56 29.28 17.15 19.48
CA ARG A 56 29.87 16.91 20.81
C ARG A 56 29.50 18.01 21.79
N TRP A 57 29.44 17.68 23.07
CA TRP A 57 29.19 18.66 24.13
C TRP A 57 30.02 18.39 25.38
N ASP A 58 30.16 19.41 26.22
CA ASP A 58 30.85 19.35 27.50
C ASP A 58 29.94 18.76 28.58
N THR A 59 30.26 17.54 29.01
CA THR A 59 29.52 16.80 30.04
C THR A 59 29.56 17.45 31.42
N SER A 60 30.53 18.32 31.72
CA SER A 60 30.60 19.04 32.99
C SER A 60 29.52 20.12 33.11
N ARG A 61 29.15 20.74 31.98
CA ARG A 61 28.12 21.78 31.88
C ARG A 61 26.74 21.20 31.61
N PHE A 62 26.67 20.06 30.94
CA PHE A 62 25.43 19.36 30.62
C PHE A 62 25.38 17.93 31.18
N PRO A 63 25.46 17.75 32.51
CA PRO A 63 25.44 16.42 33.12
C PRO A 63 24.09 15.70 32.91
N ALA A 64 23.01 16.48 32.73
CA ALA A 64 21.65 15.99 32.47
C ALA A 64 21.39 15.54 31.03
N LEU A 65 22.37 15.61 30.12
CA LEU A 65 22.27 15.11 28.74
C LEU A 65 23.09 13.83 28.51
N ALA A 66 23.62 13.23 29.59
CA ALA A 66 24.35 11.97 29.51
C ALA A 66 23.41 10.81 29.08
N PRO A 67 23.79 9.96 28.10
CA PRO A 67 22.91 8.93 27.53
C PRO A 67 22.43 7.82 28.50
N SER A 68 22.94 7.78 29.74
CA SER A 68 22.60 6.77 30.75
C SER A 68 21.77 7.37 31.88
N GLY A 69 20.44 7.47 31.70
CA GLY A 69 19.49 7.89 32.75
C GLY A 69 18.19 8.50 32.21
N ALA A 70 17.32 9.01 33.12
CA ALA A 70 16.07 9.72 32.80
C ALA A 70 16.27 10.98 31.92
N ALA A 71 17.52 11.43 31.80
CA ALA A 71 18.11 12.43 30.92
C ALA A 71 17.93 12.19 29.40
N GLY A 72 17.70 10.94 28.97
CA GLY A 72 17.57 10.62 27.54
C GLY A 72 16.32 11.22 26.89
N HIS A 73 15.28 11.55 27.67
CA HIS A 73 14.03 12.11 27.14
C HIS A 73 14.20 13.52 26.56
N GLU A 74 15.02 14.36 27.20
CA GLU A 74 15.21 15.74 26.73
C GLU A 74 15.92 15.79 25.37
N LEU A 75 16.96 14.95 25.19
CA LEU A 75 17.64 14.78 23.90
C LEU A 75 16.69 14.24 22.81
N VAL A 76 15.85 13.27 23.15
CA VAL A 76 14.87 12.70 22.21
C VAL A 76 13.83 13.75 21.81
N ASP A 77 13.38 14.58 22.76
CA ASP A 77 12.44 15.66 22.49
C ASP A 77 13.07 16.75 21.61
N MET A 78 14.33 17.13 21.87
CA MET A 78 15.09 18.05 21.01
C MET A 78 15.22 17.50 19.58
N GLN A 79 15.56 16.20 19.43
CA GLN A 79 15.67 15.53 18.13
C GLN A 79 14.33 15.52 17.39
N LYS A 80 13.23 15.26 18.11
CA LYS A 80 11.89 15.20 17.54
C LYS A 80 11.44 16.59 17.05
N GLN A 81 11.58 17.62 17.88
CA GLN A 81 11.26 19.01 17.51
C GLN A 81 12.09 19.47 16.30
N LEU A 82 13.40 19.17 16.31
CA LEU A 82 14.27 19.50 15.19
C LEU A 82 13.87 18.76 13.91
N GLY A 83 13.48 17.48 14.02
CA GLY A 83 12.97 16.71 12.90
C GLY A 83 11.69 17.30 12.29
N GLU A 84 10.79 17.87 13.10
CA GLU A 84 9.59 18.55 12.61
C GLU A 84 9.92 19.85 11.87
N ILE A 85 10.89 20.63 12.37
CA ILE A 85 11.37 21.85 11.70
C ILE A 85 12.04 21.52 10.37
N LEU A 86 12.93 20.52 10.35
CA LEU A 86 13.62 20.10 9.14
C LEU A 86 12.67 19.51 8.11
N ARG A 87 11.55 18.91 8.51
CA ARG A 87 10.54 18.38 7.58
C ARG A 87 9.85 19.48 6.76
N ASP A 88 9.79 20.70 7.27
CA ASP A 88 9.25 21.84 6.51
C ASP A 88 10.22 22.33 5.43
N ARG A 89 11.52 22.20 5.68
CA ARG A 89 12.59 22.58 4.73
C ARG A 89 12.90 21.49 3.72
N TYR A 90 12.87 20.22 4.16
CA TYR A 90 13.14 19.04 3.37
C TYR A 90 11.85 18.26 3.14
N GLU A 91 11.20 18.52 2.01
CA GLU A 91 9.92 17.90 1.68
C GLU A 91 10.03 16.36 1.67
N GLY A 92 9.11 15.68 2.35
CA GLY A 92 9.11 14.22 2.43
C GLY A 92 10.17 13.63 3.38
N LEU A 93 10.74 14.42 4.29
CA LEU A 93 11.57 13.91 5.38
C LEU A 93 10.78 12.94 6.30
N GLY A 94 11.32 11.75 6.51
CA GLY A 94 10.64 10.62 7.17
C GLY A 94 9.92 9.68 6.19
N SER A 95 10.06 9.90 4.89
CA SER A 95 9.67 8.92 3.86
C SER A 95 10.71 7.79 3.73
N ARG A 96 10.40 6.78 2.92
CA ARG A 96 11.34 5.68 2.63
C ARG A 96 12.62 6.11 1.88
N ILE A 97 12.63 7.32 1.31
CA ILE A 97 13.73 7.81 0.45
C ILE A 97 14.50 8.98 1.06
N ARG A 98 13.93 9.65 2.07
CA ARG A 98 14.54 10.78 2.78
C ARG A 98 14.33 10.58 4.27
N GLY A 99 15.41 10.49 5.03
CA GLY A 99 15.29 10.38 6.48
C GLY A 99 16.52 10.84 7.22
N LEU A 100 16.33 10.96 8.52
CA LEU A 100 17.29 11.49 9.48
C LEU A 100 17.21 10.61 10.72
N GLU A 101 18.36 10.11 11.16
CA GLU A 101 18.52 9.26 12.33
C GLU A 101 19.62 9.87 13.21
N TYR A 102 19.42 9.86 14.52
CA TYR A 102 20.47 10.22 15.47
C TYR A 102 20.96 8.96 16.17
N ARG A 103 22.27 8.72 16.14
CA ARG A 103 22.90 7.59 16.81
C ARG A 103 23.85 8.08 17.89
N VAL A 104 23.70 7.56 19.09
CA VAL A 104 24.64 7.82 20.18
C VAL A 104 25.97 7.15 19.85
N ALA A 105 27.05 7.94 19.76
CA ALA A 105 28.39 7.44 19.47
C ALA A 105 29.26 7.31 20.73
N GLY A 106 28.94 8.06 21.78
CA GLY A 106 29.64 8.03 23.06
C GLY A 106 28.86 8.76 24.16
N THR A 107 29.50 8.98 25.31
CA THR A 107 28.89 9.67 26.46
C THR A 107 28.70 11.17 26.25
N ASP A 108 29.41 11.75 25.28
CA ASP A 108 29.49 13.18 24.97
C ASP A 108 29.26 13.48 23.49
N SER A 109 28.78 12.49 22.71
CA SER A 109 28.71 12.57 21.26
C SER A 109 27.51 11.85 20.64
N ILE A 110 26.89 12.53 19.66
CA ILE A 110 25.78 12.03 18.84
C ILE A 110 26.12 12.25 17.36
N VAL A 111 25.84 11.25 16.55
CA VAL A 111 25.99 11.30 15.09
C VAL A 111 24.62 11.47 14.45
N ALA A 112 24.45 12.57 13.72
CA ALA A 112 23.32 12.78 12.82
C ALA A 112 23.61 12.08 11.49
N ILE A 113 22.77 11.12 11.13
CA ILE A 113 22.87 10.33 9.89
C ILE A 113 21.68 10.72 9.01
N ALA A 114 21.97 11.39 7.90
CA ALA A 114 20.97 11.75 6.91
C ALA A 114 21.09 10.85 5.68
N PHE A 115 19.96 10.42 5.13
CA PHE A 115 19.93 9.66 3.89
C PHE A 115 18.95 10.25 2.89
N THR A 116 19.42 10.53 1.67
CA THR A 116 18.59 11.08 0.58
C THR A 116 19.04 10.52 -0.79
N PRO A 117 18.28 10.76 -1.87
CA PRO A 117 18.69 10.36 -3.22
C PRO A 117 19.86 11.17 -3.81
N SER A 118 20.27 12.27 -3.15
CA SER A 118 21.33 13.16 -3.62
C SER A 118 22.48 13.23 -2.62
N VAL A 119 23.71 13.27 -3.12
CA VAL A 119 24.91 13.43 -2.27
C VAL A 119 24.88 14.78 -1.56
N SER A 120 24.65 15.87 -2.30
CA SER A 120 24.64 17.23 -1.76
C SER A 120 23.54 17.44 -0.74
N GLU A 121 22.35 16.88 -0.99
CA GLU A 121 21.20 16.98 -0.09
C GLU A 121 21.44 16.17 1.20
N SER A 122 22.08 15.00 1.11
CA SER A 122 22.43 14.19 2.29
C SER A 122 23.43 14.93 3.17
N VAL A 123 24.47 15.52 2.58
CA VAL A 123 25.48 16.32 3.30
C VAL A 123 24.83 17.52 3.97
N ALA A 124 24.07 18.32 3.22
CA ALA A 124 23.40 19.51 3.76
C ALA A 124 22.44 19.15 4.90
N LEU A 125 21.65 18.09 4.75
CA LEU A 125 20.72 17.64 5.79
C LEU A 125 21.44 17.13 7.04
N ALA A 126 22.54 16.39 6.90
CA ALA A 126 23.33 15.93 8.04
C ALA A 126 23.96 17.10 8.80
N ASP A 127 24.55 18.06 8.09
CA ASP A 127 25.17 19.24 8.69
C ASP A 127 24.16 20.13 9.38
N GLU A 128 23.01 20.39 8.74
CA GLU A 128 21.96 21.22 9.31
C GLU A 128 21.32 20.55 10.54
N ALA A 129 21.15 19.23 10.51
CA ALA A 129 20.71 18.46 11.67
C ALA A 129 21.71 18.51 12.83
N ALA A 130 23.02 18.38 12.54
CA ALA A 130 24.05 18.47 13.56
C ALA A 130 24.14 19.89 14.15
N ALA A 131 24.12 20.93 13.31
CA ALA A 131 24.17 22.32 13.75
C ALA A 131 22.94 22.69 14.59
N GLY A 132 21.74 22.33 14.13
CA GLY A 132 20.50 22.57 14.86
C GLY A 132 20.44 21.83 16.20
N LEU A 133 20.98 20.61 16.27
CA LEU A 133 21.05 19.86 17.54
C LEU A 133 22.04 20.51 18.50
N ALA A 134 23.23 20.91 18.03
CA ALA A 134 24.22 21.62 18.84
C ALA A 134 23.65 22.94 19.41
N GLN A 135 22.92 23.69 18.59
CA GLN A 135 22.25 24.93 19.01
C GLN A 135 21.21 24.68 20.11
N ARG A 136 20.40 23.62 19.99
CA ARG A 136 19.37 23.25 20.99
C ARG A 136 19.96 22.77 22.30
N ILE A 137 21.03 21.97 22.23
CA ILE A 137 21.79 21.57 23.43
C ILE A 137 22.31 22.83 24.13
N TYR A 138 22.87 23.78 23.39
CA TYR A 138 23.36 25.01 23.99
C TYR A 138 22.23 25.87 24.59
N ALA A 139 21.11 26.01 23.87
CA ALA A 139 19.92 26.73 24.33
C ALA A 139 19.34 26.19 25.65
N SER A 140 19.49 24.89 25.93
CA SER A 140 18.99 24.28 27.18
C SER A 140 19.57 24.93 28.44
N ALA A 141 20.81 25.43 28.39
CA ALA A 141 21.43 26.14 29.51
C ALA A 141 20.84 27.56 29.71
N GLY A 142 20.33 28.20 28.65
CA GLY A 142 19.80 29.56 28.71
C GLY A 142 18.33 29.64 29.08
N ALA A 143 17.56 28.58 28.85
CA ALA A 143 16.11 28.58 29.12
C ALA A 143 15.73 28.84 30.60
N PRO A 144 16.44 28.33 31.61
CA PRO A 144 16.20 28.70 33.01
C PRO A 144 16.50 30.19 33.28
N LEU A 145 17.63 30.70 32.78
CA LEU A 145 18.05 32.09 32.97
C LEU A 145 17.07 33.07 32.32
N LEU A 146 16.59 32.74 31.10
CA LEU A 146 15.56 33.53 30.42
C LEU A 146 14.28 33.58 31.26
N ARG A 147 13.82 32.44 31.79
CA ARG A 147 12.62 32.40 32.66
C ARG A 147 12.81 33.19 33.95
N GLU A 148 14.01 33.20 34.52
CA GLU A 148 14.34 33.99 35.70
C GLU A 148 14.24 35.49 35.40
N ILE A 149 14.93 35.99 34.37
CA ILE A 149 14.85 37.40 33.91
C ILE A 149 13.39 37.82 33.71
N LEU A 150 12.60 36.99 33.04
CA LEU A 150 11.20 37.28 32.78
C LEU A 150 10.33 37.22 34.05
N GLY A 151 10.66 36.33 34.99
CA GLY A 151 10.01 36.25 36.29
C GLY A 151 10.18 37.52 37.12
N HIS A 152 11.37 38.11 37.07
CA HIS A 152 11.64 39.41 37.69
C HIS A 152 10.86 40.54 37.01
N GLN A 153 10.79 40.56 35.68
CA GLN A 153 10.01 41.56 34.94
C GLN A 153 8.51 41.43 35.17
N LEU A 154 7.99 40.20 35.28
CA LEU A 154 6.61 39.94 35.65
C LEU A 154 6.32 40.48 37.05
N GLN A 155 7.18 40.20 38.03
CA GLN A 155 7.03 40.68 39.40
C GLN A 155 7.05 42.21 39.46
N ALA A 156 8.01 42.86 38.80
CA ALA A 156 8.10 44.32 38.73
C ALA A 156 6.83 44.94 38.10
N SER A 157 6.27 44.29 37.08
CA SER A 157 5.01 44.73 36.47
C SER A 157 3.81 44.56 37.40
N LEU A 158 3.75 43.50 38.21
CA LEU A 158 2.68 43.26 39.19
C LEU A 158 2.73 44.26 40.35
N GLU A 159 3.92 44.74 40.71
CA GLU A 159 4.15 45.76 41.74
C GLU A 159 3.92 47.20 41.23
N GLY A 160 3.63 47.37 39.94
CA GLY A 160 3.32 48.66 39.33
C GLY A 160 4.53 49.48 38.90
N HIS A 161 5.72 48.88 38.83
CA HIS A 161 6.92 49.56 38.36
C HIS A 161 6.95 49.65 36.82
N PRO A 162 7.21 50.84 36.23
CA PRO A 162 7.38 50.97 34.78
C PRO A 162 8.67 50.26 34.31
N PRO A 163 8.78 49.90 33.01
CA PRO A 163 10.05 49.41 32.45
C PRO A 163 11.10 50.52 32.52
N LEU A 164 12.32 50.18 32.95
CA LEU A 164 13.41 51.14 33.16
C LEU A 164 14.35 51.22 31.95
N SER A 165 14.36 50.19 31.11
CA SER A 165 15.19 50.07 29.92
C SER A 165 14.39 49.55 28.71
N ASP A 166 14.96 49.72 27.51
CA ASP A 166 14.41 49.11 26.29
C ASP A 166 14.38 47.58 26.40
N GLU A 167 15.37 46.97 27.08
CA GLU A 167 15.40 45.53 27.38
C GLU A 167 14.14 45.11 28.16
N ASP A 168 13.76 45.85 29.21
CA ASP A 168 12.57 45.58 30.00
C ASP A 168 11.30 45.66 29.17
N VAL A 169 11.23 46.61 28.23
CA VAL A 169 10.09 46.74 27.31
C VAL A 169 9.96 45.49 26.44
N PHE A 170 11.07 44.99 25.88
CA PHE A 170 11.04 43.76 25.06
C PHE A 170 10.70 42.53 25.90
N MET A 171 11.29 42.38 27.09
CA MET A 171 11.03 41.25 27.99
C MET A 171 9.56 41.21 28.45
N ARG A 172 8.98 42.36 28.83
CA ARG A 172 7.56 42.45 29.18
C ARG A 172 6.66 42.14 27.99
N ARG A 173 7.07 42.50 26.77
CA ARG A 173 6.33 42.16 25.55
C ARG A 173 6.28 40.65 25.31
N LEU A 174 7.38 39.93 25.56
CA LEU A 174 7.40 38.45 25.47
C LEU A 174 6.39 37.80 26.43
N ILE A 175 6.26 38.36 27.64
CA ILE A 175 5.30 37.89 28.64
C ILE A 175 3.85 38.13 28.16
N LEU A 176 3.57 39.33 27.64
CA LEU A 176 2.23 39.73 27.19
C LEU A 176 1.71 38.90 26.00
N THR A 177 2.59 38.54 25.07
CA THR A 177 2.21 37.72 23.90
C THR A 177 2.24 36.22 24.18
N SER A 178 2.47 35.81 25.43
CA SER A 178 2.66 34.40 25.83
C SER A 178 3.68 33.68 24.95
N ALA A 179 4.73 34.39 24.54
CA ALA A 179 5.73 33.90 23.58
C ALA A 179 6.64 32.79 24.14
N LEU A 180 6.30 32.16 25.26
CA LEU A 180 7.14 31.19 25.95
C LEU A 180 6.40 29.90 26.24
N HIS A 181 7.02 28.80 25.83
CA HIS A 181 6.55 27.46 26.16
C HIS A 181 6.97 27.09 27.59
N GLY A 182 5.98 27.03 28.49
CA GLY A 182 6.18 26.73 29.91
C GLY A 182 6.18 28.01 30.75
N GLY A 183 5.13 28.20 31.54
CA GLY A 183 4.82 29.45 32.24
C GLY A 183 5.99 30.07 33.02
N VAL A 184 5.96 31.38 33.13
CA VAL A 184 6.94 32.19 33.85
C VAL A 184 6.49 32.34 35.31
N ALA A 185 7.33 31.90 36.25
CA ALA A 185 7.07 32.09 37.67
C ALA A 185 7.62 33.44 38.14
N PRO A 186 6.89 34.22 38.96
CA PRO A 186 7.40 35.47 39.52
C PRO A 186 8.61 35.20 40.44
N SER A 187 9.66 36.02 40.27
CA SER A 187 10.87 35.98 41.09
C SER A 187 11.09 37.35 41.76
N ARG A 188 11.61 37.36 43.00
CA ARG A 188 11.84 38.59 43.77
C ARG A 188 13.27 39.08 43.60
N GLY A 189 13.44 40.38 43.33
CA GLY A 189 14.74 41.05 43.18
C GLY A 189 14.89 41.70 41.80
N GLU A 190 16.09 42.21 41.52
CA GLU A 190 16.50 42.69 40.20
C GLU A 190 17.49 41.70 39.59
N PHE A 191 17.21 41.24 38.37
CA PHE A 191 18.08 40.34 37.59
C PHE A 191 17.80 40.53 36.10
N GLY A 192 18.83 40.83 35.32
CA GLY A 192 18.74 41.08 33.88
C GLY A 192 19.91 40.52 33.09
N MET A 193 19.94 40.77 31.77
CA MET A 193 21.05 40.29 30.92
C MET A 193 22.40 40.90 31.30
N ALA A 194 22.41 42.10 31.87
CA ALA A 194 23.62 42.79 32.30
C ALA A 194 24.35 42.10 33.47
N ASP A 195 23.64 41.29 34.26
CA ASP A 195 24.19 40.56 35.40
C ASP A 195 24.84 39.22 35.00
N LEU A 196 24.61 38.79 33.76
CA LEU A 196 25.10 37.53 33.21
C LEU A 196 26.49 37.67 32.61
N ASP A 197 27.29 36.60 32.68
CA ASP A 197 28.54 36.51 31.92
C ASP A 197 28.27 36.37 30.40
N THR A 198 29.30 36.56 29.57
CA THR A 198 29.15 36.49 28.11
C THR A 198 28.65 35.13 27.61
N THR A 199 28.96 34.04 28.31
CA THR A 199 28.51 32.70 27.93
C THR A 199 27.03 32.48 28.26
N GLN A 200 26.60 32.98 29.41
CA GLN A 200 25.22 32.97 29.88
C GLN A 200 24.34 33.88 29.01
N GLN A 201 24.81 35.08 28.66
CA GLN A 201 24.13 35.98 27.72
C GLN A 201 23.89 35.27 26.37
N ALA A 202 24.92 34.64 25.81
CA ALA A 202 24.78 33.88 24.57
C ALA A 202 23.83 32.69 24.70
N ALA A 203 23.85 31.97 25.84
CA ALA A 203 22.93 30.87 26.09
C ALA A 203 21.47 31.35 26.11
N VAL A 204 21.19 32.50 26.75
CA VAL A 204 19.85 33.12 26.76
C VAL A 204 19.40 33.51 25.35
N ILE A 205 20.30 34.10 24.55
CA ILE A 205 20.00 34.42 23.15
C ILE A 205 19.67 33.15 22.36
N ARG A 206 20.46 32.07 22.50
CA ARG A 206 20.16 30.77 21.87
C ARG A 206 18.83 30.17 22.32
N ALA A 207 18.48 30.32 23.60
CA ALA A 207 17.18 29.89 24.11
C ALA A 207 16.03 30.63 23.43
N LEU A 208 16.16 31.94 23.24
CA LEU A 208 15.16 32.75 22.54
C LEU A 208 15.09 32.41 21.04
N GLU A 209 16.20 32.07 20.38
CA GLU A 209 16.19 31.58 19.00
C GLU A 209 15.45 30.24 18.85
N VAL A 210 15.72 29.29 19.75
CA VAL A 210 15.03 27.99 19.72
C VAL A 210 13.53 28.18 19.95
N GLN A 211 13.15 29.11 20.84
CA GLN A 211 11.76 29.47 21.07
C GLN A 211 11.14 30.10 19.81
N TYR A 212 11.84 31.01 19.14
CA TYR A 212 11.41 31.60 17.87
C TYR A 212 11.15 30.55 16.78
N ASP A 213 12.04 29.56 16.64
CA ASP A 213 11.86 28.48 15.68
C ASP A 213 10.62 27.62 15.99
N LEU A 214 10.32 27.37 17.27
CA LEU A 214 9.13 26.63 17.70
C LEU A 214 7.85 27.43 17.44
N THR A 215 7.83 28.71 17.79
CA THR A 215 6.69 29.60 17.51
C THR A 215 6.44 29.74 16.00
N ALA A 216 7.51 29.74 15.19
CA ALA A 216 7.40 29.73 13.73
C ALA A 216 6.76 28.44 13.19
N LEU A 217 7.11 27.29 13.78
CA LEU A 217 6.49 26.00 13.45
C LEU A 217 5.00 25.97 13.80
N ASP A 218 4.62 26.49 14.97
CA ASP A 218 3.22 26.58 15.41
C ASP A 218 2.41 27.47 14.47
N TRP A 219 2.95 28.62 14.08
CA TRP A 219 2.32 29.51 13.11
C TRP A 219 2.02 28.79 11.78
N ARG A 220 3.01 28.08 11.21
CA ARG A 220 2.84 27.31 9.96
C ARG A 220 1.86 26.14 10.12
N THR A 221 1.84 25.52 11.28
CA THR A 221 0.94 24.40 11.57
C THR A 221 -0.51 24.87 11.68
N ALA A 222 -0.75 25.99 12.37
CA ALA A 222 -2.04 26.64 12.42
C ALA A 222 -2.50 27.10 11.03
N ASP A 223 -1.60 27.66 10.20
CA ASP A 223 -1.89 28.07 8.82
C ASP A 223 -2.35 26.90 7.95
N ARG A 224 -1.65 25.76 8.01
CA ARG A 224 -2.06 24.52 7.32
C ARG A 224 -3.42 24.01 7.79
N GLN A 225 -3.67 24.01 9.11
CA GLN A 225 -4.94 23.56 9.69
C GLN A 225 -6.15 24.35 9.18
N ILE A 226 -6.01 25.65 8.91
CA ILE A 226 -7.08 26.46 8.32
C ILE A 226 -7.53 25.89 6.96
N THR A 227 -6.60 25.38 6.16
CA THR A 227 -6.90 24.81 4.83
C THR A 227 -7.42 23.38 4.89
N THR A 228 -7.02 22.60 5.89
CA THR A 228 -7.36 21.17 5.99
C THR A 228 -8.53 20.84 6.91
N ALA A 229 -9.01 21.82 7.70
CA ALA A 229 -10.05 21.61 8.70
C ALA A 229 -11.41 21.19 8.09
N GLY A 230 -12.01 20.17 8.71
CA GLY A 230 -13.27 19.55 8.27
C GLY A 230 -14.51 20.31 8.75
N SER A 231 -14.37 21.15 9.78
CA SER A 231 -15.45 21.99 10.32
C SER A 231 -15.05 23.46 10.44
N GLU A 232 -16.04 24.36 10.48
CA GLU A 232 -15.78 25.80 10.68
C GLU A 232 -15.27 26.12 12.08
N ALA A 233 -15.68 25.36 13.10
CA ALA A 233 -15.18 25.52 14.47
C ALA A 233 -13.67 25.24 14.56
N GLU A 234 -13.18 24.19 13.88
CA GLU A 234 -11.75 23.88 13.78
C GLU A 234 -10.98 24.97 13.02
N ARG A 235 -11.57 25.55 11.96
CA ARG A 235 -10.95 26.67 11.23
C ARG A 235 -10.81 27.91 12.09
N GLU A 236 -11.82 28.21 12.90
CA GLU A 236 -11.79 29.39 13.76
C GLU A 236 -10.76 29.23 14.89
N ASP A 237 -10.66 28.07 15.52
CA ASP A 237 -9.59 27.77 16.48
C ASP A 237 -8.20 27.91 15.84
N ALA A 238 -8.02 27.39 14.62
CA ALA A 238 -6.76 27.53 13.88
C ALA A 238 -6.43 29.00 13.55
N ARG A 239 -7.42 29.85 13.22
CA ARG A 239 -7.21 31.30 13.02
C ARG A 239 -6.76 32.01 14.29
N VAL A 240 -7.37 31.69 15.43
CA VAL A 240 -6.99 32.25 16.74
C VAL A 240 -5.55 31.87 17.07
N ARG A 241 -5.19 30.59 16.94
CA ARG A 241 -3.81 30.12 17.17
C ARG A 241 -2.80 30.78 16.24
N ARG A 242 -3.12 30.87 14.95
CA ARG A 242 -2.26 31.53 13.96
C ARG A 242 -1.98 32.98 14.33
N LYS A 243 -3.01 33.72 14.76
CA LYS A 243 -2.85 35.12 15.18
C LYS A 243 -2.00 35.23 16.45
N GLY A 244 -2.25 34.40 17.47
CA GLY A 244 -1.44 34.36 18.69
C GLY A 244 0.03 34.06 18.40
N ALA A 245 0.32 33.05 17.56
CA ALA A 245 1.67 32.71 17.15
C ALA A 245 2.34 33.84 16.33
N GLN A 246 1.58 34.58 15.52
CA GLN A 246 2.11 35.73 14.77
C GLN A 246 2.52 36.88 15.70
N ASP A 247 1.72 37.18 16.72
CA ASP A 247 2.03 38.22 17.70
C ASP A 247 3.24 37.84 18.57
N ALA A 248 3.34 36.56 18.95
CA ALA A 248 4.51 36.00 19.66
C ALA A 248 5.78 36.10 18.81
N LEU A 249 5.74 35.67 17.55
CA LEU A 249 6.87 35.76 16.61
C LEU A 249 7.41 37.17 16.46
N LEU A 250 6.52 38.17 16.40
CA LEU A 250 6.92 39.56 16.31
C LEU A 250 7.63 40.03 17.58
N ALA A 251 7.13 39.64 18.76
CA ALA A 251 7.75 39.98 20.03
C ALA A 251 9.13 39.34 20.19
N GLU A 252 9.24 38.04 19.89
CA GLU A 252 10.50 37.29 19.90
C GLU A 252 11.51 37.88 18.93
N LYS A 253 11.10 38.21 17.71
CA LYS A 253 11.98 38.82 16.72
C LYS A 253 12.54 40.15 17.19
N LEU A 254 11.69 41.03 17.72
CA LEU A 254 12.13 42.34 18.22
C LEU A 254 13.08 42.21 19.41
N ALA A 255 12.80 41.28 20.32
CA ALA A 255 13.68 40.98 21.44
C ALA A 255 15.03 40.41 20.95
N LEU A 256 15.02 39.48 20.00
CA LEU A 256 16.24 38.95 19.38
C LEU A 256 17.06 40.05 18.70
N ASP A 257 16.43 40.90 17.87
CA ASP A 257 17.09 41.99 17.18
C ASP A 257 17.76 42.95 18.19
N TYR A 258 17.08 43.27 19.29
CA TYR A 258 17.67 44.07 20.38
C TYR A 258 18.85 43.36 21.05
N LEU A 259 18.67 42.12 21.51
CA LEU A 259 19.72 41.37 22.21
C LEU A 259 20.94 41.13 21.32
N TYR A 260 20.74 40.94 20.02
CA TYR A 260 21.84 40.84 19.06
C TYR A 260 22.60 42.16 18.88
N ASN A 261 21.91 43.29 18.86
CA ASN A 261 22.57 44.58 18.75
C ASN A 261 23.33 44.96 20.02
N THR A 262 22.80 44.61 21.19
CA THR A 262 23.38 44.98 22.50
C THR A 262 24.44 43.98 22.96
N TYR A 263 24.17 42.68 22.84
CA TYR A 263 24.98 41.59 23.39
C TYR A 263 25.52 40.62 22.31
N GLY A 264 25.23 40.85 21.03
CA GLY A 264 25.60 39.90 19.95
C GLY A 264 27.10 39.71 19.73
N GLY A 265 27.95 40.56 20.31
CA GLY A 265 29.40 40.30 20.42
C GLY A 265 29.68 38.98 21.14
N ALA A 266 28.94 38.70 22.22
CA ALA A 266 29.05 37.46 22.98
C ALA A 266 28.67 36.22 22.15
N VAL A 267 27.68 36.33 21.25
CA VAL A 267 27.29 35.23 20.35
C VAL A 267 28.37 34.96 19.28
N ARG A 268 29.05 36.03 18.81
CA ARG A 268 30.10 35.94 17.78
C ARG A 268 31.45 35.44 18.34
N GLU A 269 31.80 35.80 19.57
CA GLU A 269 33.02 35.31 20.25
C GLU A 269 32.96 33.80 20.52
N ILE A 270 31.77 33.21 20.62
CA ILE A 270 31.55 31.77 20.83
C ILE A 270 31.48 30.99 19.48
N THR A 271 32.22 31.47 18.47
CA THR A 271 32.51 30.69 17.25
C THR A 271 33.70 29.73 17.43
N ALA A 272 34.44 29.86 18.54
CA ALA A 272 35.28 28.78 19.09
C ALA A 272 34.40 27.63 19.63
N PRO A 273 34.88 26.37 19.71
CA PRO A 273 34.06 25.24 20.17
C PRO A 273 33.42 25.54 21.52
N GLY A 274 32.12 25.87 21.47
CA GLY A 274 31.32 26.17 22.64
C GLY A 274 31.03 24.92 23.46
N PRO A 275 30.17 25.00 24.49
CA PRO A 275 29.87 23.86 25.34
C PRO A 275 29.05 22.78 24.59
N ALA A 276 28.53 23.06 23.40
CA ALA A 276 28.11 22.08 22.39
C ALA A 276 28.46 22.58 20.98
N PHE A 277 29.01 21.72 20.13
CA PHE A 277 29.49 22.09 18.79
C PHE A 277 29.47 20.91 17.80
N VAL A 278 29.50 21.22 16.51
CA VAL A 278 29.68 20.22 15.44
C VAL A 278 31.15 19.83 15.39
N ALA A 279 31.48 18.66 15.93
CA ALA A 279 32.85 18.16 16.02
C ALA A 279 33.38 17.61 14.68
N ALA A 280 32.48 17.13 13.82
CA ALA A 280 32.81 16.70 12.47
C ALA A 280 31.63 17.01 11.54
N ALA A 281 31.84 17.88 10.55
CA ALA A 281 30.87 18.13 9.49
C ALA A 281 30.85 16.95 8.49
N ALA A 282 29.75 16.83 7.76
CA ALA A 282 29.60 15.87 6.68
C ALA A 282 30.51 16.27 5.50
N THR A 283 31.59 15.52 5.30
CA THR A 283 32.55 15.77 4.20
C THR A 283 32.17 15.09 2.89
N GLY A 284 31.25 14.12 2.94
CA GLY A 284 30.76 13.35 1.80
C GLY A 284 29.61 12.43 2.18
N ALA A 285 29.02 11.76 1.17
CA ALA A 285 27.96 10.78 1.38
C ALA A 285 28.29 9.46 0.69
N ASP A 286 28.14 8.36 1.41
CA ASP A 286 28.39 7.01 0.92
C ASP A 286 27.14 6.43 0.27
N ALA A 287 27.30 5.79 -0.89
CA ALA A 287 26.20 5.12 -1.57
C ALA A 287 25.77 3.87 -0.80
N ILE A 288 24.52 3.81 -0.38
CA ILE A 288 23.94 2.63 0.25
C ILE A 288 23.78 1.55 -0.82
N PRO A 289 24.42 0.37 -0.68
CA PRO A 289 24.35 -0.68 -1.68
C PRO A 289 22.91 -1.19 -1.85
N ALA A 290 22.36 -1.03 -3.05
CA ALA A 290 20.99 -1.47 -3.36
C ALA A 290 20.88 -3.02 -3.55
N TYR A 291 22.01 -3.73 -3.60
CA TYR A 291 22.12 -5.18 -3.80
C TYR A 291 21.26 -5.72 -4.96
N ARG A 292 21.15 -4.96 -6.06
CA ARG A 292 20.23 -5.25 -7.17
C ARG A 292 20.49 -6.63 -7.78
N ALA A 293 21.75 -6.96 -8.07
CA ALA A 293 22.14 -8.24 -8.64
C ALA A 293 21.80 -9.42 -7.71
N LEU A 294 22.07 -9.28 -6.41
CA LEU A 294 21.74 -10.30 -5.40
C LEU A 294 20.22 -10.51 -5.30
N LYS A 295 19.42 -9.44 -5.28
CA LYS A 295 17.94 -9.52 -5.25
C LYS A 295 17.39 -10.25 -6.48
N LEU A 296 17.93 -9.97 -7.67
CA LEU A 296 17.55 -10.68 -8.90
C LEU A 296 18.01 -12.14 -8.90
N ALA A 297 19.19 -12.43 -8.37
CA ALA A 297 19.69 -13.80 -8.24
C ALA A 297 18.82 -14.64 -7.28
N ILE A 298 18.41 -14.05 -6.16
CA ILE A 298 17.45 -14.68 -5.23
C ILE A 298 16.12 -14.93 -5.94
N ALA A 299 15.60 -13.97 -6.70
CA ALA A 299 14.37 -14.16 -7.47
C ALA A 299 14.48 -15.32 -8.48
N ALA A 300 15.60 -15.40 -9.21
CA ALA A 300 15.88 -16.51 -10.12
C ALA A 300 15.95 -17.87 -9.38
N ALA A 301 16.63 -17.92 -8.24
CA ALA A 301 16.75 -19.12 -7.42
C ALA A 301 15.39 -19.60 -6.89
N VAL A 302 14.55 -18.68 -6.43
CA VAL A 302 13.17 -18.97 -6.00
C VAL A 302 12.36 -19.51 -7.17
N GLY A 303 12.47 -18.91 -8.36
CA GLY A 303 11.81 -19.40 -9.57
C GLY A 303 12.25 -20.81 -9.98
N LEU A 304 13.56 -21.10 -9.91
CA LEU A 304 14.10 -22.44 -10.19
C LEU A 304 13.61 -23.48 -9.16
N LEU A 305 13.64 -23.15 -7.87
CA LEU A 305 13.15 -24.05 -6.81
C LEU A 305 11.66 -24.34 -6.96
N GLY A 306 10.85 -23.32 -7.24
CA GLY A 306 9.42 -23.47 -7.53
C GLY A 306 9.19 -24.36 -8.76
N GLY A 307 9.90 -24.09 -9.86
CA GLY A 307 9.85 -24.90 -11.07
C GLY A 307 10.22 -26.36 -10.80
N PHE A 308 11.30 -26.60 -10.08
CA PHE A 308 11.74 -27.95 -9.69
C PHE A 308 10.69 -28.70 -8.88
N PHE A 309 10.07 -28.03 -7.90
CA PHE A 309 9.02 -28.63 -7.08
C PHE A 309 7.79 -29.01 -7.91
N THR A 310 7.37 -28.16 -8.86
CA THR A 310 6.25 -28.50 -9.75
C THR A 310 6.55 -29.68 -10.69
N VAL A 311 7.78 -29.80 -11.16
CA VAL A 311 8.23 -30.94 -11.97
C VAL A 311 8.22 -32.24 -11.16
N LEU A 312 8.66 -32.19 -9.90
CA LEU A 312 8.57 -33.33 -8.98
C LEU A 312 7.10 -33.71 -8.73
N LEU A 313 6.23 -32.73 -8.55
CA LEU A 313 4.81 -32.94 -8.36
C LEU A 313 4.19 -33.61 -9.61
N ASP A 314 4.47 -33.12 -10.81
CA ASP A 314 4.01 -33.72 -12.07
C ASP A 314 4.49 -35.17 -12.23
N ARG A 315 5.75 -35.46 -11.90
CA ARG A 315 6.28 -36.83 -11.94
C ARG A 315 5.60 -37.77 -10.93
N SER A 316 5.15 -37.25 -9.79
CA SER A 316 4.49 -38.05 -8.76
C SER A 316 2.98 -38.23 -9.00
N VAL A 317 2.30 -37.22 -9.55
CA VAL A 317 0.84 -37.18 -9.71
C VAL A 317 0.39 -37.51 -11.14
N GLY A 318 1.26 -37.37 -12.14
CA GLY A 318 0.95 -37.63 -13.55
C GLY A 318 0.05 -36.58 -14.20
N ILE A 319 0.26 -35.29 -13.90
CA ILE A 319 -0.58 -34.19 -14.41
C ILE A 319 -0.56 -34.14 -15.94
N ALA A 320 0.63 -34.29 -16.54
CA ALA A 320 0.80 -34.31 -17.99
C ALA A 320 0.02 -35.47 -18.66
N ALA A 321 -0.04 -36.64 -18.04
CA ALA A 321 -0.80 -37.78 -18.55
C ALA A 321 -2.31 -37.52 -18.50
N LYS A 322 -2.81 -36.90 -17.43
CA LYS A 322 -4.23 -36.51 -17.33
C LYS A 322 -4.62 -35.43 -18.33
N LEU A 323 -3.76 -34.43 -18.54
CA LEU A 323 -3.99 -33.42 -19.58
C LEU A 323 -4.04 -34.06 -20.97
N GLN A 324 -3.22 -35.07 -21.24
CA GLN A 324 -3.28 -35.85 -22.48
C GLN A 324 -4.58 -36.65 -22.60
N GLU A 325 -5.05 -37.27 -21.51
CA GLU A 325 -6.33 -37.97 -21.48
C GLU A 325 -7.48 -37.00 -21.78
N LEU A 326 -7.54 -35.85 -21.10
CA LEU A 326 -8.54 -34.81 -21.38
C LEU A 326 -8.49 -34.30 -22.81
N TRP A 327 -7.28 -34.15 -23.37
CA TRP A 327 -7.09 -33.77 -24.77
C TRP A 327 -7.59 -34.84 -25.74
N ALA A 328 -7.46 -36.13 -25.40
CA ALA A 328 -8.02 -37.23 -26.19
C ALA A 328 -9.56 -37.20 -26.18
N TYR A 329 -10.18 -36.80 -25.06
CA TYR A 329 -11.64 -36.63 -24.93
C TYR A 329 -12.17 -35.24 -25.39
N ARG A 330 -11.37 -34.43 -26.08
CA ARG A 330 -11.77 -33.08 -26.55
C ARG A 330 -13.05 -33.06 -27.39
N GLU A 331 -13.32 -34.11 -28.15
CA GLU A 331 -14.55 -34.21 -28.96
C GLU A 331 -15.79 -34.41 -28.09
N LEU A 332 -15.67 -35.21 -27.03
CA LEU A 332 -16.74 -35.36 -26.03
C LEU A 332 -16.99 -34.02 -25.33
N ILE A 333 -15.95 -33.34 -24.86
CA ILE A 333 -16.05 -32.01 -24.24
C ILE A 333 -16.76 -31.04 -25.21
N ARG A 334 -16.33 -30.97 -26.47
CA ARG A 334 -16.95 -30.09 -27.47
C ARG A 334 -18.43 -30.41 -27.70
N ASN A 335 -18.78 -31.69 -27.76
CA ASN A 335 -20.16 -32.13 -27.96
C ASN A 335 -21.05 -31.82 -26.75
N MET A 336 -20.53 -32.02 -25.53
CA MET A 336 -21.25 -31.68 -24.31
C MET A 336 -21.43 -30.16 -24.16
N VAL A 337 -20.40 -29.36 -24.43
CA VAL A 337 -20.52 -27.89 -24.42
C VAL A 337 -21.59 -27.41 -25.42
N ARG A 338 -21.58 -27.95 -26.65
CA ARG A 338 -22.60 -27.65 -27.66
C ARG A 338 -24.00 -28.07 -27.22
N ARG A 339 -24.13 -29.23 -26.59
CA ARG A 339 -25.41 -29.73 -26.06
C ARG A 339 -25.95 -28.79 -24.99
N ASP A 340 -25.12 -28.41 -24.03
CA ASP A 340 -25.51 -27.54 -22.93
C ASP A 340 -25.90 -26.14 -23.41
N LEU A 341 -25.14 -25.57 -24.35
CA LEU A 341 -25.49 -24.28 -24.97
C LEU A 341 -26.82 -24.38 -25.74
N LYS A 342 -27.02 -25.42 -26.55
CA LYS A 342 -28.28 -25.63 -27.26
C LYS A 342 -29.46 -25.79 -26.30
N ALA A 343 -29.28 -26.55 -25.21
CA ALA A 343 -30.32 -26.79 -24.23
C ALA A 343 -30.78 -25.49 -23.55
N ARG A 344 -29.85 -24.59 -23.21
CA ARG A 344 -30.17 -23.30 -22.57
C ARG A 344 -30.99 -22.34 -23.43
N TYR A 345 -30.82 -22.40 -24.76
CA TYR A 345 -31.52 -21.52 -25.70
C TYR A 345 -32.66 -22.22 -26.47
N LYS A 346 -32.90 -23.51 -26.20
CA LYS A 346 -33.96 -24.28 -26.87
C LYS A 346 -35.33 -23.78 -26.42
N ASN A 347 -36.25 -23.62 -27.37
CA ASN A 347 -37.63 -23.17 -27.13
C ASN A 347 -37.79 -21.75 -26.53
N SER A 348 -36.79 -20.89 -26.63
CA SER A 348 -36.88 -19.49 -26.20
C SER A 348 -37.11 -18.57 -27.41
N LEU A 349 -38.10 -17.67 -27.33
CA LEU A 349 -38.45 -16.71 -28.39
C LEU A 349 -37.27 -15.79 -28.78
N LEU A 350 -36.48 -15.34 -27.78
CA LEU A 350 -35.31 -14.49 -28.01
C LEU A 350 -34.01 -15.30 -28.18
N GLY A 351 -34.02 -16.59 -27.86
CA GLY A 351 -32.86 -17.49 -28.00
C GLY A 351 -31.58 -16.91 -27.41
N TYR A 352 -30.55 -16.78 -28.25
CA TYR A 352 -29.23 -16.25 -27.90
C TYR A 352 -29.26 -14.83 -27.29
N PHE A 353 -30.20 -13.97 -27.71
CA PHE A 353 -30.28 -12.58 -27.21
C PHE A 353 -30.47 -12.50 -25.69
N TRP A 354 -30.95 -13.55 -25.03
CA TRP A 354 -31.01 -13.59 -23.56
C TRP A 354 -29.65 -13.50 -22.88
N SER A 355 -28.60 -14.04 -23.50
CA SER A 355 -27.23 -13.94 -22.97
C SER A 355 -26.70 -12.51 -22.99
N LEU A 356 -27.25 -11.66 -23.86
CA LEU A 356 -26.92 -10.25 -24.02
C LEU A 356 -27.81 -9.39 -23.12
N LEU A 357 -29.10 -9.70 -23.09
CA LEU A 357 -30.12 -8.90 -22.42
C LEU A 357 -30.00 -9.00 -20.89
N ASN A 358 -29.74 -10.20 -20.35
CA ASN A 358 -29.69 -10.39 -18.90
C ASN A 358 -28.59 -9.55 -18.21
N PRO A 359 -27.31 -9.58 -18.65
CA PRO A 359 -26.29 -8.70 -18.08
C PRO A 359 -26.61 -7.21 -18.25
N LEU A 360 -27.24 -6.82 -19.36
CA LEU A 360 -27.59 -5.42 -19.65
C LEU A 360 -28.71 -4.93 -18.72
N MET A 361 -29.77 -5.73 -18.53
CA MET A 361 -30.85 -5.43 -17.60
C MET A 361 -30.35 -5.40 -16.14
N THR A 362 -29.55 -6.38 -15.76
CA THR A 362 -28.93 -6.41 -14.41
C THR A 362 -28.06 -5.17 -14.18
N MET A 363 -27.24 -4.79 -15.17
CA MET A 363 -26.43 -3.58 -15.12
C MET A 363 -27.30 -2.33 -15.02
N LEU A 364 -28.39 -2.24 -15.79
CA LEU A 364 -29.31 -1.09 -15.78
C LEU A 364 -29.96 -0.90 -14.40
N ILE A 365 -30.41 -1.99 -13.78
CA ILE A 365 -30.98 -1.96 -12.41
C ILE A 365 -29.96 -1.41 -11.43
N PHE A 366 -28.74 -1.94 -11.44
CA PHE A 366 -27.69 -1.50 -10.52
C PHE A 366 -27.17 -0.09 -10.84
N TRP A 367 -27.12 0.31 -12.10
CA TRP A 367 -26.80 1.67 -12.51
C TRP A 367 -27.86 2.66 -12.02
N LEU A 368 -29.15 2.30 -12.11
CA LEU A 368 -30.24 3.13 -11.58
C LEU A 368 -30.06 3.33 -10.06
N VAL A 369 -29.82 2.25 -9.31
CA VAL A 369 -29.66 2.33 -7.84
C VAL A 369 -28.37 3.05 -7.42
N PHE A 370 -27.20 2.62 -7.92
CA PHE A 370 -25.91 3.13 -7.44
C PHE A 370 -25.37 4.33 -8.22
N GLY A 371 -25.75 4.45 -9.49
CA GLY A 371 -25.35 5.58 -10.33
C GLY A 371 -26.29 6.77 -10.18
N VAL A 372 -27.61 6.54 -10.26
CA VAL A 372 -28.62 7.63 -10.25
C VAL A 372 -29.10 7.97 -8.85
N LEU A 373 -29.52 6.98 -8.05
CA LEU A 373 -30.10 7.24 -6.72
C LEU A 373 -29.03 7.56 -5.67
N LEU A 374 -27.96 6.76 -5.58
CA LEU A 374 -26.92 6.91 -4.54
C LEU A 374 -25.74 7.79 -4.95
N GLN A 375 -25.61 8.15 -6.22
CA GLN A 375 -24.57 9.02 -6.78
C GLN A 375 -23.15 8.75 -6.23
N THR A 376 -22.63 7.55 -6.49
CA THR A 376 -21.32 7.09 -5.99
C THR A 376 -20.10 7.96 -6.36
N GLY A 377 -20.24 8.94 -7.25
CA GLY A 377 -19.15 9.85 -7.66
C GLY A 377 -18.09 9.19 -8.56
N ILE A 378 -18.35 7.98 -9.07
CA ILE A 378 -17.44 7.24 -9.96
C ILE A 378 -17.73 7.65 -11.42
N PRO A 379 -16.72 8.12 -12.19
CA PRO A 379 -16.92 8.52 -13.58
C PRO A 379 -17.28 7.33 -14.45
N MET A 380 -18.14 7.52 -15.46
CA MET A 380 -18.58 6.45 -16.38
C MET A 380 -19.04 5.17 -15.65
N PHE A 381 -19.86 5.33 -14.60
CA PHE A 381 -20.32 4.22 -13.75
C PHE A 381 -20.91 3.00 -14.48
N PRO A 382 -21.70 3.14 -15.59
CA PRO A 382 -22.16 1.96 -16.33
C PRO A 382 -21.03 1.07 -16.84
N VAL A 383 -19.91 1.69 -17.27
CA VAL A 383 -18.73 0.97 -17.74
C VAL A 383 -18.02 0.27 -16.58
N PHE A 384 -17.81 1.02 -15.49
CA PHE A 384 -17.23 0.50 -14.25
C PHE A 384 -17.97 -0.74 -13.73
N LEU A 385 -19.31 -0.74 -13.87
CA LEU A 385 -20.19 -1.80 -13.42
C LEU A 385 -20.20 -3.00 -14.38
N ILE A 386 -20.39 -2.81 -15.69
CA ILE A 386 -20.50 -3.93 -16.63
C ILE A 386 -19.21 -4.75 -16.74
N VAL A 387 -18.05 -4.08 -16.64
CA VAL A 387 -16.72 -4.71 -16.65
C VAL A 387 -16.52 -5.63 -15.45
N ALA A 388 -17.11 -5.30 -14.29
CA ALA A 388 -17.07 -6.14 -13.09
C ALA A 388 -18.17 -7.21 -13.07
N LEU A 389 -19.36 -6.87 -13.56
CA LEU A 389 -20.56 -7.70 -13.47
C LEU A 389 -20.50 -8.92 -14.39
N LEU A 390 -19.95 -8.79 -15.60
CA LEU A 390 -19.82 -9.91 -16.53
C LEU A 390 -18.91 -11.05 -16.02
N PRO A 391 -17.66 -10.79 -15.58
CA PRO A 391 -16.82 -11.85 -15.03
C PRO A 391 -17.38 -12.40 -13.71
N TRP A 392 -18.06 -11.58 -12.92
CA TRP A 392 -18.79 -12.05 -11.73
C TRP A 392 -19.91 -13.04 -12.10
N ASN A 393 -20.79 -12.70 -13.05
CA ASN A 393 -21.86 -13.59 -13.50
C ASN A 393 -21.33 -14.89 -14.10
N PHE A 394 -20.20 -14.82 -14.81
CA PHE A 394 -19.50 -16.02 -15.27
C PHE A 394 -19.08 -16.90 -14.10
N ALA A 395 -18.47 -16.33 -13.06
CA ALA A 395 -18.08 -17.07 -11.87
C ALA A 395 -19.27 -17.74 -11.17
N VAL A 396 -20.36 -17.00 -10.93
CA VAL A 396 -21.57 -17.54 -10.29
C VAL A 396 -22.13 -18.73 -11.06
N THR A 397 -22.33 -18.57 -12.37
CA THR A 397 -22.92 -19.61 -13.22
C THR A 397 -22.01 -20.83 -13.39
N ALA A 398 -20.69 -20.63 -13.39
CA ALA A 398 -19.70 -21.71 -13.44
C ALA A 398 -19.59 -22.47 -12.11
N VAL A 399 -19.60 -21.78 -10.98
CA VAL A 399 -19.54 -22.38 -9.63
C VAL A 399 -20.81 -23.17 -9.34
N SER A 400 -21.99 -22.55 -9.43
CA SER A 400 -23.26 -23.23 -9.12
C SER A 400 -23.56 -24.38 -10.09
N GLY A 401 -23.34 -24.17 -11.40
CA GLY A 401 -23.52 -25.22 -12.39
C GLY A 401 -22.47 -26.33 -12.29
N GLY A 402 -21.21 -25.96 -12.04
CA GLY A 402 -20.12 -26.92 -11.89
C GLY A 402 -20.30 -27.81 -10.65
N MET A 403 -20.75 -27.24 -9.54
CA MET A 403 -21.11 -27.95 -8.32
C MET A 403 -22.19 -29.01 -8.56
N ARG A 404 -23.24 -28.69 -9.33
CA ARG A 404 -24.35 -29.63 -9.60
C ARG A 404 -24.08 -30.58 -10.77
N SER A 405 -23.03 -30.33 -11.57
CA SER A 405 -22.76 -31.02 -12.84
C SER A 405 -22.76 -32.55 -12.76
N ILE A 406 -22.24 -33.14 -11.68
CA ILE A 406 -22.22 -34.60 -11.52
C ILE A 406 -23.60 -35.15 -11.12
N LEU A 407 -24.30 -34.45 -10.23
CA LEU A 407 -25.66 -34.81 -9.81
C LEU A 407 -26.60 -34.78 -11.02
N ASP A 408 -26.56 -33.72 -11.81
CA ASP A 408 -27.42 -33.54 -12.99
C ASP A 408 -27.15 -34.58 -14.08
N ASN A 409 -25.91 -35.08 -14.17
CA ASN A 409 -25.50 -36.09 -15.15
C ASN A 409 -25.31 -37.49 -14.53
N ALA A 410 -25.92 -37.77 -13.38
CA ALA A 410 -25.76 -39.05 -12.66
C ALA A 410 -26.06 -40.28 -13.54
N HIS A 411 -27.04 -40.17 -14.43
CA HIS A 411 -27.41 -41.23 -15.37
C HIS A 411 -26.29 -41.59 -16.36
N LEU A 412 -25.44 -40.63 -16.76
CA LEU A 412 -24.26 -40.89 -17.60
C LEU A 412 -23.16 -41.56 -16.79
N VAL A 413 -22.92 -41.04 -15.58
CA VAL A 413 -21.86 -41.53 -14.67
C VAL A 413 -22.06 -43.00 -14.30
N LYS A 414 -23.32 -43.44 -14.13
CA LYS A 414 -23.67 -44.83 -13.79
C LYS A 414 -23.60 -45.79 -14.99
N LYS A 415 -23.68 -45.30 -16.24
CA LYS A 415 -23.88 -46.15 -17.42
C LYS A 415 -22.69 -46.25 -18.36
N VAL A 416 -21.83 -45.23 -18.41
CA VAL A 416 -20.71 -45.15 -19.37
C VAL A 416 -19.44 -44.74 -18.64
N TYR A 417 -18.33 -45.41 -18.94
CA TYR A 417 -17.02 -45.01 -18.42
C TYR A 417 -16.45 -43.84 -19.24
N PHE A 418 -16.12 -42.75 -18.56
CA PHE A 418 -15.36 -41.62 -19.08
C PHE A 418 -14.73 -40.83 -17.91
N PRO A 419 -13.70 -40.00 -18.15
CA PRO A 419 -13.12 -39.15 -17.10
C PRO A 419 -14.18 -38.20 -16.52
N ARG A 420 -14.52 -38.39 -15.24
CA ARG A 420 -15.66 -37.70 -14.61
C ARG A 420 -15.43 -36.19 -14.47
N GLU A 421 -14.18 -35.73 -14.46
CA GLU A 421 -13.82 -34.30 -14.45
C GLU A 421 -14.27 -33.54 -15.72
N ILE A 422 -14.64 -34.27 -16.78
CA ILE A 422 -15.23 -33.67 -18.00
C ILE A 422 -16.55 -32.98 -17.67
N LEU A 423 -17.33 -33.46 -16.69
CA LEU A 423 -18.65 -32.87 -16.37
C LEU A 423 -18.50 -31.45 -15.78
N PRO A 424 -17.74 -31.22 -14.69
CA PRO A 424 -17.53 -29.86 -14.20
C PRO A 424 -16.82 -28.98 -15.22
N LEU A 425 -15.83 -29.52 -15.94
CA LEU A 425 -15.09 -28.77 -16.98
C LEU A 425 -16.01 -28.28 -18.11
N THR A 426 -16.91 -29.13 -18.58
CA THR A 426 -17.89 -28.77 -19.62
C THR A 426 -18.75 -27.58 -19.18
N VAL A 427 -19.20 -27.58 -17.92
CA VAL A 427 -20.03 -26.48 -17.41
C VAL A 427 -19.25 -25.16 -17.36
N VAL A 428 -18.00 -25.17 -16.90
CA VAL A 428 -17.14 -23.97 -16.90
C VAL A 428 -16.91 -23.48 -18.33
N LEU A 429 -16.59 -24.39 -19.27
CA LEU A 429 -16.36 -24.03 -20.68
C LEU A 429 -17.62 -23.53 -21.39
N ALA A 430 -18.79 -24.09 -21.10
CA ALA A 430 -20.06 -23.60 -21.65
C ALA A 430 -20.38 -22.19 -21.15
N ASN A 431 -20.14 -21.91 -19.85
CA ASN A 431 -20.31 -20.57 -19.31
C ASN A 431 -19.23 -19.59 -19.80
N LEU A 432 -18.00 -20.07 -20.09
CA LEU A 432 -16.96 -19.27 -20.75
C LEU A 432 -17.41 -18.82 -22.14
N VAL A 433 -18.01 -19.71 -22.93
CA VAL A 433 -18.58 -19.36 -24.23
C VAL A 433 -19.68 -18.31 -24.07
N ASN A 434 -20.57 -18.44 -23.08
CA ASN A 434 -21.58 -17.41 -22.80
C ASN A 434 -20.96 -16.06 -22.40
N TYR A 435 -19.88 -16.06 -21.61
CA TYR A 435 -19.15 -14.84 -21.28
C TYR A 435 -18.55 -14.18 -22.52
N VAL A 436 -17.87 -14.96 -23.38
CA VAL A 436 -17.30 -14.47 -24.65
C VAL A 436 -18.38 -13.88 -25.54
N LEU A 437 -19.54 -14.50 -25.57
CA LEU A 437 -20.71 -14.04 -26.31
C LEU A 437 -21.33 -12.74 -25.74
N ALA A 438 -21.11 -12.45 -24.46
CA ALA A 438 -21.53 -11.21 -23.81
C ALA A 438 -20.50 -10.06 -23.94
N LEU A 439 -19.26 -10.35 -24.34
CA LEU A 439 -18.22 -9.32 -24.56
C LEU A 439 -18.63 -8.22 -25.56
N PRO A 440 -19.27 -8.51 -26.70
CA PRO A 440 -19.73 -7.47 -27.63
C PRO A 440 -20.64 -6.44 -26.97
N VAL A 441 -21.53 -6.87 -26.06
CA VAL A 441 -22.40 -5.95 -25.31
C VAL A 441 -21.61 -5.07 -24.36
N MET A 442 -20.62 -5.64 -23.67
CA MET A 442 -19.70 -4.89 -22.82
C MET A 442 -19.00 -3.78 -23.61
N PHE A 443 -18.40 -4.13 -24.74
CA PHE A 443 -17.70 -3.18 -25.60
C PHE A 443 -18.64 -2.14 -26.22
N LEU A 444 -19.89 -2.52 -26.53
CA LEU A 444 -20.90 -1.58 -27.01
C LEU A 444 -21.27 -0.56 -25.94
N VAL A 445 -21.51 -0.98 -24.70
CA VAL A 445 -21.79 -0.09 -23.56
C VAL A 445 -20.59 0.82 -23.30
N MET A 446 -19.38 0.27 -23.33
CA MET A 446 -18.13 1.04 -23.21
C MET A 446 -18.04 2.13 -24.27
N ALA A 447 -18.21 1.78 -25.55
CA ALA A 447 -18.13 2.71 -26.66
C ALA A 447 -19.21 3.80 -26.57
N ALA A 448 -20.46 3.42 -26.25
CA ALA A 448 -21.57 4.36 -26.12
C ALA A 448 -21.33 5.39 -25.00
N VAL A 449 -20.90 4.92 -23.82
CA VAL A 449 -20.64 5.81 -22.68
C VAL A 449 -19.42 6.68 -22.93
N GLN A 450 -18.30 6.11 -23.41
CA GLN A 450 -17.10 6.89 -23.71
C GLN A 450 -17.36 7.95 -24.77
N LEU A 451 -18.08 7.62 -25.85
CA LEU A 451 -18.42 8.60 -26.89
C LEU A 451 -19.33 9.71 -26.33
N SER A 452 -20.29 9.37 -25.47
CA SER A 452 -21.21 10.36 -24.87
C SER A 452 -20.54 11.29 -23.85
N VAL A 453 -19.55 10.79 -23.10
CA VAL A 453 -18.92 11.52 -21.98
C VAL A 453 -17.60 12.19 -22.39
N LEU A 454 -16.74 11.46 -23.11
CA LEU A 454 -15.40 11.91 -23.50
C LEU A 454 -15.36 12.48 -24.93
N GLY A 455 -16.35 12.16 -25.78
CA GLY A 455 -16.37 12.58 -27.19
C GLY A 455 -15.40 11.80 -28.10
N HIS A 456 -14.60 10.88 -27.56
CA HIS A 456 -13.70 10.02 -28.30
C HIS A 456 -13.63 8.61 -27.68
N LEU A 457 -13.21 7.62 -28.47
CA LEU A 457 -12.98 6.26 -28.00
C LEU A 457 -11.57 6.14 -27.40
N GLN A 458 -11.45 5.53 -26.22
CA GLN A 458 -10.17 5.22 -25.60
C GLN A 458 -9.82 3.75 -25.85
N PHE A 459 -9.23 3.49 -27.02
CA PHE A 459 -8.72 2.15 -27.33
C PHE A 459 -7.31 1.99 -26.75
N SER A 460 -7.10 0.96 -25.94
CA SER A 460 -5.80 0.69 -25.32
C SER A 460 -5.27 -0.68 -25.74
N LEU A 461 -3.96 -0.79 -25.92
CA LEU A 461 -3.28 -2.07 -26.16
C LEU A 461 -3.39 -3.02 -24.96
N THR A 462 -3.77 -2.52 -23.78
CA THR A 462 -4.03 -3.32 -22.57
C THR A 462 -5.14 -4.36 -22.77
N PHE A 463 -6.04 -4.15 -23.74
CA PHE A 463 -7.13 -5.09 -24.04
C PHE A 463 -6.60 -6.45 -24.51
N ALA A 464 -5.38 -6.49 -25.08
CA ALA A 464 -4.72 -7.73 -25.48
C ALA A 464 -4.40 -8.64 -24.29
N PHE A 465 -4.45 -8.13 -23.05
CA PHE A 465 -4.24 -8.90 -21.83
C PHE A 465 -5.50 -9.62 -21.33
N LEU A 466 -6.67 -9.33 -21.91
CA LEU A 466 -7.95 -9.96 -21.57
C LEU A 466 -7.92 -11.50 -21.60
N PRO A 467 -7.30 -12.18 -22.61
CA PRO A 467 -7.21 -13.63 -22.64
C PRO A 467 -6.40 -14.22 -21.47
N VAL A 468 -5.41 -13.48 -20.97
CA VAL A 468 -4.56 -13.91 -19.85
C VAL A 468 -5.38 -13.92 -18.56
N ILE A 469 -6.10 -12.82 -18.27
CA ILE A 469 -6.97 -12.73 -17.08
C ILE A 469 -8.09 -13.78 -17.15
N LEU A 470 -8.67 -13.95 -18.34
CA LEU A 470 -9.71 -14.96 -18.58
C LEU A 470 -9.19 -16.39 -18.34
N ALA A 471 -7.96 -16.69 -18.77
CA ALA A 471 -7.35 -17.99 -18.50
C ALA A 471 -7.16 -18.24 -16.99
N ILE A 472 -6.72 -17.23 -16.23
CA ILE A 472 -6.59 -17.32 -14.77
C ILE A 472 -7.96 -17.58 -14.13
N GLN A 473 -9.00 -16.86 -14.57
CA GLN A 473 -10.35 -17.06 -14.07
C GLN A 473 -10.87 -18.47 -14.38
N VAL A 474 -10.63 -19.00 -15.59
CA VAL A 474 -11.03 -20.38 -15.93
C VAL A 474 -10.32 -21.40 -15.05
N ILE A 475 -9.01 -21.26 -14.82
CA ILE A 475 -8.24 -22.15 -13.92
C ILE A 475 -8.85 -22.16 -12.52
N PHE A 476 -9.12 -20.97 -11.98
CA PHE A 476 -9.76 -20.81 -10.68
C PHE A 476 -11.13 -21.49 -10.63
N LEU A 477 -12.00 -21.22 -11.61
CA LEU A 477 -13.36 -21.75 -11.64
C LEU A 477 -13.39 -23.27 -11.82
N VAL A 478 -12.53 -23.85 -12.65
CA VAL A 478 -12.41 -25.32 -12.76
C VAL A 478 -12.02 -25.91 -11.41
N GLY A 479 -11.06 -25.31 -10.70
CA GLY A 479 -10.65 -25.77 -9.37
C GLY A 479 -11.79 -25.78 -8.35
N VAL A 480 -12.52 -24.66 -8.26
CA VAL A 480 -13.68 -24.54 -7.37
C VAL A 480 -14.80 -25.52 -7.77
N SER A 481 -15.11 -25.63 -9.06
CA SER A 481 -16.15 -26.55 -9.55
C SER A 481 -15.81 -28.02 -9.28
N LEU A 482 -14.54 -28.45 -9.42
CA LEU A 482 -14.11 -29.81 -9.06
C LEU A 482 -14.24 -30.06 -7.56
N LEU A 483 -13.81 -29.11 -6.73
CA LEU A 483 -13.93 -29.21 -5.28
C LEU A 483 -15.40 -29.34 -4.86
N LEU A 484 -16.23 -28.39 -5.26
CA LEU A 484 -17.63 -28.31 -4.82
C LEU A 484 -18.49 -29.43 -5.40
N SER A 485 -18.23 -29.89 -6.63
CA SER A 485 -18.95 -31.04 -7.18
C SER A 485 -18.70 -32.32 -6.38
N THR A 486 -17.48 -32.49 -5.86
CA THR A 486 -17.17 -33.60 -4.96
C THR A 486 -17.93 -33.49 -3.65
N VAL A 487 -17.90 -32.31 -3.02
CA VAL A 487 -18.58 -32.07 -1.73
C VAL A 487 -20.09 -32.23 -1.85
N ALA A 488 -20.69 -31.74 -2.95
CA ALA A 488 -22.14 -31.81 -3.18
C ALA A 488 -22.67 -33.25 -3.34
N ILE A 489 -21.85 -34.19 -3.79
CA ILE A 489 -22.22 -35.62 -3.88
C ILE A 489 -22.39 -36.22 -2.48
N PHE A 490 -21.43 -35.96 -1.59
CA PHE A 490 -21.47 -36.46 -0.21
C PHE A 490 -22.44 -35.68 0.68
N PHE A 491 -22.60 -34.39 0.44
CA PHE A 491 -23.44 -33.49 1.23
C PHE A 491 -24.37 -32.69 0.33
N ARG A 492 -25.61 -33.16 0.16
CA ARG A 492 -26.60 -32.53 -0.75
C ARG A 492 -26.94 -31.09 -0.39
N ASP A 493 -26.95 -30.76 0.91
CA ASP A 493 -27.24 -29.42 1.43
C ASP A 493 -26.16 -28.37 1.06
N THR A 494 -24.98 -28.82 0.62
CA THR A 494 -23.91 -27.93 0.10
C THR A 494 -24.44 -27.03 -1.00
N THR A 495 -25.37 -27.52 -1.82
CA THR A 495 -25.95 -26.74 -2.91
C THR A 495 -26.63 -25.46 -2.41
N HIS A 496 -27.45 -25.58 -1.38
CA HIS A 496 -28.14 -24.44 -0.75
C HIS A 496 -27.17 -23.51 -0.01
N ILE A 497 -26.21 -24.08 0.72
CA ILE A 497 -25.20 -23.30 1.46
C ILE A 497 -24.36 -22.45 0.50
N ILE A 498 -23.87 -23.04 -0.59
CA ILE A 498 -23.06 -22.34 -1.59
C ILE A 498 -23.86 -21.24 -2.29
N ASP A 499 -25.15 -21.47 -2.61
CA ASP A 499 -25.98 -20.45 -3.24
C ASP A 499 -26.12 -19.20 -2.32
N ILE A 500 -26.27 -19.38 -1.01
CA ILE A 500 -26.27 -18.28 -0.02
C ILE A 500 -24.89 -17.61 0.06
N LEU A 501 -23.81 -18.40 0.11
CA LEU A 501 -22.45 -17.86 0.17
C LEU A 501 -22.10 -17.05 -1.08
N ILE A 502 -22.54 -17.46 -2.26
CA ILE A 502 -22.38 -16.68 -3.49
C ILE A 502 -23.09 -15.33 -3.39
N GLN A 503 -24.30 -15.30 -2.82
CA GLN A 503 -25.04 -14.06 -2.61
C GLN A 503 -24.32 -13.11 -1.65
N LEU A 504 -23.63 -13.63 -0.62
CA LEU A 504 -22.77 -12.82 0.24
C LEU A 504 -21.49 -12.37 -0.50
N TRP A 505 -20.90 -13.27 -1.30
CA TRP A 505 -19.62 -13.09 -1.95
C TRP A 505 -19.57 -11.95 -2.98
N ILE A 506 -20.72 -11.58 -3.58
CA ILE A 506 -20.79 -10.39 -4.45
C ILE A 506 -20.44 -9.10 -3.70
N PHE A 507 -20.79 -8.99 -2.41
CA PHE A 507 -20.52 -7.80 -1.60
C PHE A 507 -19.07 -7.75 -1.09
N LEU A 508 -18.43 -8.93 -0.93
CA LEU A 508 -16.99 -9.04 -0.68
C LEU A 508 -16.14 -8.82 -1.94
N THR A 509 -16.77 -8.76 -3.10
CA THR A 509 -16.10 -8.47 -4.37
C THR A 509 -16.40 -7.00 -4.70
N PRO A 510 -15.42 -6.20 -5.15
CA PRO A 510 -15.62 -4.79 -5.44
C PRO A 510 -16.43 -4.61 -6.73
N VAL A 511 -17.68 -5.07 -6.80
CA VAL A 511 -18.54 -4.94 -8.00
C VAL A 511 -19.18 -3.56 -8.04
N PHE A 512 -19.74 -3.10 -6.91
CA PHE A 512 -20.46 -1.82 -6.82
C PHE A 512 -19.58 -0.64 -6.37
N TYR A 513 -18.40 -0.93 -5.80
CA TYR A 513 -17.47 0.04 -5.24
C TYR A 513 -16.04 -0.21 -5.75
N SER A 514 -15.18 0.79 -5.61
CA SER A 514 -13.74 0.68 -5.92
C SER A 514 -12.93 0.32 -4.68
N LEU A 515 -11.86 -0.46 -4.86
CA LEU A 515 -10.93 -0.79 -3.76
C LEU A 515 -10.28 0.48 -3.18
N GLU A 516 -10.08 1.52 -4.00
CA GLU A 516 -9.55 2.84 -3.60
C GLU A 516 -10.49 3.63 -2.66
N ALA A 517 -11.81 3.41 -2.75
CA ALA A 517 -12.74 4.02 -1.81
C ALA A 517 -12.60 3.41 -0.41
N VAL A 518 -12.28 2.12 -0.34
CA VAL A 518 -12.12 1.37 0.92
C VAL A 518 -10.77 1.68 1.59
N THR A 519 -9.70 1.86 0.82
CA THR A 519 -8.35 2.16 1.36
C THR A 519 -8.27 3.47 2.14
N ARG A 520 -9.17 4.43 1.90
CA ARG A 520 -9.23 5.71 2.63
C ARG A 520 -9.66 5.56 4.10
N GLY A 521 -10.38 4.49 4.46
CA GLY A 521 -10.86 4.26 5.83
C GLY A 521 -10.02 3.28 6.64
N ASN A 522 -9.49 2.21 6.01
CA ASN A 522 -8.61 1.24 6.65
C ASN A 522 -7.82 0.42 5.61
N LEU A 523 -6.51 0.67 5.51
CA LEU A 523 -5.60 0.00 4.57
C LEU A 523 -5.55 -1.52 4.77
N LEU A 524 -5.72 -2.01 6.00
CA LEU A 524 -5.66 -3.44 6.32
C LEU A 524 -6.89 -4.18 5.80
N ALA A 525 -8.09 -3.59 5.93
CA ALA A 525 -9.32 -4.22 5.48
C ALA A 525 -9.35 -4.40 3.95
N ALA A 526 -8.94 -3.37 3.20
CA ALA A 526 -8.85 -3.44 1.73
C ALA A 526 -7.82 -4.48 1.26
N GLN A 527 -6.68 -4.58 1.96
CA GLN A 527 -5.65 -5.59 1.69
C GLN A 527 -6.16 -7.00 1.97
N VAL A 528 -6.85 -7.22 3.10
CA VAL A 528 -7.42 -8.53 3.45
C VAL A 528 -8.46 -8.97 2.43
N VAL A 529 -9.37 -8.09 2.00
CA VAL A 529 -10.34 -8.40 0.95
C VAL A 529 -9.64 -8.79 -0.35
N ARG A 530 -8.62 -8.03 -0.77
CA ARG A 530 -7.84 -8.33 -1.98
C ARG A 530 -7.05 -9.64 -1.88
N TRP A 531 -6.53 -9.96 -0.70
CA TRP A 531 -5.70 -11.14 -0.46
C TRP A 531 -6.50 -12.42 -0.27
N LEU A 532 -7.65 -12.34 0.40
CA LEU A 532 -8.46 -13.52 0.73
C LEU A 532 -9.45 -13.90 -0.38
N ASN A 533 -9.85 -12.94 -1.23
CA ASN A 533 -10.83 -13.17 -2.28
C ASN A 533 -10.20 -13.10 -3.70
N PRO A 534 -9.92 -14.25 -4.35
CA PRO A 534 -9.36 -14.28 -5.71
C PRO A 534 -10.26 -13.59 -6.75
N MET A 535 -11.58 -13.63 -6.59
CA MET A 535 -12.51 -12.93 -7.49
C MET A 535 -12.41 -11.41 -7.35
N ALA A 536 -12.07 -10.90 -6.17
CA ALA A 536 -11.84 -9.47 -5.99
C ALA A 536 -10.63 -9.01 -6.82
N SER A 537 -9.54 -9.78 -6.80
CA SER A 537 -8.35 -9.49 -7.62
C SER A 537 -8.64 -9.62 -9.13
N LEU A 538 -9.39 -10.63 -9.54
CA LEU A 538 -9.77 -10.81 -10.96
C LEU A 538 -10.61 -9.64 -11.49
N VAL A 539 -11.65 -9.23 -10.75
CA VAL A 539 -12.51 -8.10 -11.12
C VAL A 539 -11.70 -6.81 -11.22
N ASP A 540 -10.74 -6.61 -10.33
CA ASP A 540 -9.84 -5.47 -10.34
C ASP A 540 -8.95 -5.48 -11.60
N PHE A 541 -8.41 -6.63 -11.99
CA PHE A 541 -7.63 -6.72 -13.24
C PHE A 541 -8.48 -6.45 -14.48
N TYR A 542 -9.71 -6.95 -14.54
CA TYR A 542 -10.64 -6.61 -15.62
C TYR A 542 -10.88 -5.10 -15.71
N ARG A 543 -10.96 -4.41 -14.56
CA ARG A 543 -11.06 -2.95 -14.52
C ARG A 543 -9.77 -2.29 -14.98
N ASP A 544 -8.62 -2.65 -14.45
CA ASP A 544 -7.34 -2.06 -14.83
C ASP A 544 -7.17 -2.07 -16.35
N ILE A 545 -7.45 -3.21 -17.01
CA ILE A 545 -7.23 -3.33 -18.45
C ILE A 545 -8.32 -2.70 -19.33
N LEU A 546 -9.58 -2.60 -18.89
CA LEU A 546 -10.71 -2.16 -19.72
C LEU A 546 -11.25 -0.76 -19.35
N TYR A 547 -11.15 -0.36 -18.09
CA TYR A 547 -11.69 0.90 -17.56
C TYR A 547 -10.59 1.81 -16.99
N GLY A 548 -9.64 1.27 -16.22
CA GLY A 548 -8.65 2.02 -15.45
C GLY A 548 -8.99 2.09 -13.95
N GLN A 549 -8.52 3.14 -13.29
CA GLN A 549 -8.78 3.40 -11.87
C GLN A 549 -10.03 4.27 -11.69
N ALA A 550 -10.67 4.18 -10.52
CA ALA A 550 -11.86 4.99 -10.24
C ALA A 550 -11.53 6.50 -10.15
N THR A 551 -10.29 6.82 -9.78
CA THR A 551 -9.74 8.19 -9.76
C THR A 551 -9.21 8.65 -11.11
N ASN A 552 -8.78 7.71 -11.97
CA ASN A 552 -8.28 7.99 -13.31
C ASN A 552 -8.76 6.89 -14.28
N PRO A 553 -9.86 7.10 -15.03
CA PRO A 553 -10.45 6.09 -15.91
C PRO A 553 -9.66 5.97 -17.23
N VAL A 554 -8.37 5.68 -17.10
CA VAL A 554 -7.44 5.38 -18.19
C VAL A 554 -6.97 3.94 -18.04
N PRO A 555 -7.20 3.08 -19.05
CA PRO A 555 -6.76 1.69 -19.00
C PRO A 555 -5.25 1.57 -18.78
N GLY A 556 -4.86 0.68 -17.86
CA GLY A 556 -3.48 0.39 -17.49
C GLY A 556 -3.19 -1.11 -17.45
N LEU A 557 -1.91 -1.47 -17.28
CA LEU A 557 -1.54 -2.85 -17.02
C LEU A 557 -1.74 -3.16 -15.54
N PRO A 558 -2.33 -4.32 -15.19
CA PRO A 558 -2.47 -4.72 -13.80
C PRO A 558 -1.09 -4.97 -13.21
N ALA A 559 -0.95 -4.74 -11.91
CA ALA A 559 0.30 -4.95 -11.21
C ALA A 559 0.73 -6.43 -11.32
N LEU A 560 1.92 -6.68 -11.89
CA LEU A 560 2.39 -8.04 -12.21
C LEU A 560 2.48 -8.94 -10.97
N ASP A 561 2.78 -8.35 -9.81
CA ASP A 561 2.78 -9.05 -8.53
C ASP A 561 1.38 -9.53 -8.14
N GLY A 562 0.35 -8.72 -8.36
CA GLY A 562 -1.05 -9.09 -8.15
C GLY A 562 -1.47 -10.24 -9.08
N VAL A 563 -1.14 -10.13 -10.37
CA VAL A 563 -1.45 -11.17 -11.38
C VAL A 563 -0.79 -12.50 -11.00
N PHE A 564 0.49 -12.49 -10.65
CA PHE A 564 1.21 -13.69 -10.25
C PHE A 564 0.63 -14.34 -8.99
N ARG A 565 0.30 -13.53 -7.97
CA ARG A 565 -0.34 -14.02 -6.74
C ARG A 565 -1.69 -14.67 -7.03
N THR A 566 -2.50 -14.05 -7.88
CA THR A 566 -3.84 -14.55 -8.22
C THR A 566 -3.77 -15.82 -9.07
N LEU A 567 -2.79 -15.89 -9.97
CA LEU A 567 -2.48 -17.12 -10.69
C LEU A 567 -2.06 -18.23 -9.72
N LEU A 568 -1.20 -17.93 -8.74
CA LEU A 568 -0.76 -18.90 -7.74
C LEU A 568 -1.94 -19.42 -6.90
N THR A 569 -2.82 -18.53 -6.42
CA THR A 569 -4.01 -18.95 -5.67
C THR A 569 -4.97 -19.76 -6.52
N ALA A 570 -5.19 -19.38 -7.79
CA ALA A 570 -5.98 -20.16 -8.73
C ALA A 570 -5.41 -21.57 -8.95
N LEU A 571 -4.10 -21.69 -9.12
CA LEU A 571 -3.41 -22.98 -9.28
C LEU A 571 -3.47 -23.84 -8.01
N VAL A 572 -3.33 -23.25 -6.82
CA VAL A 572 -3.46 -23.95 -5.54
C VAL A 572 -4.88 -24.50 -5.38
N ILE A 573 -5.90 -23.69 -5.68
CA ILE A 573 -7.30 -24.11 -5.61
C ILE A 573 -7.59 -25.22 -6.64
N LEU A 574 -7.05 -25.11 -7.85
CA LEU A 574 -7.15 -26.18 -8.85
C LEU A 574 -6.48 -27.47 -8.36
N ALA A 575 -5.30 -27.39 -7.77
CA ALA A 575 -4.58 -28.56 -7.24
C ALA A 575 -5.37 -29.24 -6.11
N ILE A 576 -5.89 -28.46 -5.16
CA ILE A 576 -6.73 -28.99 -4.06
C ILE A 576 -8.02 -29.61 -4.62
N GLY A 577 -8.72 -28.89 -5.50
CA GLY A 577 -9.96 -29.37 -6.12
C GLY A 577 -9.75 -30.65 -6.91
N ALA A 578 -8.72 -30.72 -7.74
CA ALA A 578 -8.37 -31.91 -8.51
C ALA A 578 -7.96 -33.08 -7.59
N TYR A 579 -7.16 -32.84 -6.55
CA TYR A 579 -6.76 -33.87 -5.59
C TYR A 579 -7.97 -34.49 -4.88
N VAL A 580 -8.84 -33.64 -4.32
CA VAL A 580 -10.06 -34.09 -3.62
C VAL A 580 -10.99 -34.83 -4.58
N PHE A 581 -11.16 -34.32 -5.80
CA PHE A 581 -12.00 -34.94 -6.82
C PHE A 581 -11.50 -36.33 -7.21
N HIS A 582 -10.23 -36.46 -7.59
CA HIS A 582 -9.70 -37.73 -8.04
C HIS A 582 -9.68 -38.79 -6.93
N ARG A 583 -9.34 -38.39 -5.70
CA ARG A 583 -9.34 -39.30 -4.55
C ARG A 583 -10.72 -39.91 -4.28
N ASN A 584 -11.78 -39.15 -4.47
CA ASN A 584 -13.15 -39.59 -4.21
C ASN A 584 -13.88 -40.10 -5.45
N SER A 585 -13.31 -39.88 -6.64
CA SER A 585 -13.98 -40.13 -7.91
C SER A 585 -14.52 -41.55 -8.03
N SER A 586 -13.81 -42.57 -7.52
CA SER A 586 -14.24 -43.98 -7.56
C SER A 586 -15.58 -44.23 -6.87
N ARG A 587 -15.87 -43.50 -5.77
CA ARG A 587 -17.08 -43.65 -4.95
C ARG A 587 -18.31 -42.98 -5.55
N PHE A 588 -18.15 -42.12 -6.55
CA PHE A 588 -19.28 -41.35 -7.11
C PHE A 588 -20.40 -42.25 -7.65
N GLY A 589 -20.07 -43.45 -8.18
CA GLY A 589 -21.10 -44.36 -8.67
C GLY A 589 -21.98 -44.97 -7.58
N GLU A 590 -21.47 -45.07 -6.35
CA GLU A 590 -22.15 -45.68 -5.19
C GLU A 590 -23.01 -44.65 -4.43
N GLU A 591 -22.55 -43.39 -4.37
CA GLU A 591 -23.19 -42.31 -3.60
C GLU A 591 -24.27 -41.53 -4.38
N LEU A 592 -24.21 -41.57 -5.72
CA LEU A 592 -25.25 -41.07 -6.63
C LEU A 592 -26.42 -42.04 -6.69
#